data_AF-A0A0N7MY47-F1
#
_entry.id   AF-A0A0N7MY47-F1
#
_cell.length_a   1.000
_cell.length_b   1.000
_cell.length_c   1.000
_cell.angle_alpha   90.00
_cell.angle_beta   90.00
_cell.angle_gamma   90.00
#
_symmetry.space_group_name_H-M   'P 1'
#
loop_
_entity.id
_entity.type
_entity.pdbx_description
1 polymer ?
#
loop_
_entity_poly.entity_id
_entity_poly.type
_entity_poly.pdbx_seq_one_letter_code
_entity_poly.pdbx_strand_id
1 'polypeptide(L)'
;MKILSGHILKISFLLSLLFCSSIADVLKVGKNYEFKTIKEAIAVAKPHDTIYVYGGEYFGNIFLEKPLVLIGVGRPWIKGENWGSTVTVLADSCVINGFKITGGGNLLQKEDSGILLKNSSYNIVENNLLEDVLFGIYFFASNYNIVRRNTVIGRPYLGIGERGSGLHIWNSHFNLVEENFITKVRDGMYIQESSNNLIRRNYATDLRYGIHYMFSDSNRFEENVFINDVVGGAVMYSRHIYFKRNIFARNRGFSSYGLLLQSCDYCVAEENYVIDNSIGLHFESTNYNIIRRNLVMNNDLAIALFASANYDKIYENNFIGNLALIRTIGNPKTTQFSNNGRGNYWDGYLGYDLDNDGVGDVKFKLTNVFESIQGKYPALQLYLSSPSAKAIEIAEKAMPIVKSFNIYDEHPLMRKVEIPDLTYLVKREVARGEENRKIAFFIVVAIGLMAFVPFLILLIQSKILRSRYAFG
;
A
#
# COMPACT_ATOMS: atom_id res chain seq x y z
N MET A 1 53.67 14.45 46.21
CA MET A 1 52.38 13.80 46.56
C MET A 1 51.25 14.78 46.96
N LYS A 2 51.29 16.08 46.60
CA LYS A 2 50.23 17.06 46.91
C LYS A 2 49.60 17.77 45.69
N ILE A 3 50.02 17.43 44.46
CA ILE A 3 49.53 18.08 43.23
C ILE A 3 48.56 17.19 42.44
N LEU A 4 48.54 15.87 42.68
CA LEU A 4 47.58 14.96 42.03
C LEU A 4 46.20 14.91 42.69
N SER A 5 46.04 15.35 43.95
CA SER A 5 44.75 15.25 44.66
C SER A 5 43.73 16.31 44.23
N GLY A 6 44.18 17.49 43.77
CA GLY A 6 43.28 18.56 43.32
C GLY A 6 42.68 18.36 41.92
N HIS A 7 43.37 17.63 41.04
CA HIS A 7 42.90 17.35 39.68
C HIS A 7 41.91 16.18 39.64
N ILE A 8 42.08 15.17 40.49
CA ILE A 8 41.14 14.04 40.60
C ILE A 8 39.80 14.52 41.21
N LEU A 9 39.82 15.44 42.18
CA LEU A 9 38.59 16.03 42.75
C LEU A 9 37.85 16.93 41.74
N LYS A 10 38.58 17.70 40.92
CA LYS A 10 37.97 18.54 39.86
C LYS A 10 37.41 17.71 38.69
N ILE A 11 38.05 16.60 38.32
CA ILE A 11 37.56 15.69 37.29
C ILE A 11 36.33 14.91 37.80
N SER A 12 36.31 14.51 39.07
CA SER A 12 35.13 13.87 39.68
C SER A 12 33.94 14.83 39.85
N PHE A 13 34.19 16.12 40.10
CA PHE A 13 33.15 17.16 40.12
C PHE A 13 32.63 17.52 38.71
N LEU A 14 33.49 17.44 37.67
CA LEU A 14 33.10 17.67 36.28
C LEU A 14 32.36 16.47 35.67
N LEU A 15 32.68 15.24 36.07
CA LEU A 15 31.97 14.02 35.66
C LEU A 15 30.62 13.82 36.37
N SER A 16 30.43 14.38 37.57
CA SER A 16 29.12 14.37 38.24
C SER A 16 28.15 15.42 37.70
N LEU A 17 28.65 16.46 37.02
CA LEU A 17 27.84 17.43 36.27
C LEU A 17 27.40 16.95 34.87
N LEU A 18 27.91 15.81 34.39
CA LEU A 18 27.55 15.21 33.09
C LEU A 18 26.49 14.10 33.20
N PHE A 19 26.03 13.77 34.40
CA PHE A 19 24.86 12.93 34.65
C PHE A 19 23.65 13.78 35.08
N CYS A 20 23.37 14.85 34.34
CA CYS A 20 21.99 15.36 34.32
C CYS A 20 21.19 14.34 33.51
N SER A 21 20.72 13.29 34.18
CA SER A 21 19.74 12.38 33.63
C SER A 21 18.50 13.24 33.38
N SER A 22 18.32 13.75 32.16
CA SER A 22 17.06 14.41 31.82
C SER A 22 16.02 13.31 31.81
N ILE A 23 15.37 13.12 32.95
CA ILE A 23 14.18 12.30 33.05
C ILE A 23 13.18 12.99 32.12
N ALA A 24 12.76 12.29 31.07
CA ALA A 24 11.71 12.77 30.19
C ALA A 24 10.47 13.02 31.04
N ASP A 25 10.00 14.27 31.06
CA ASP A 25 8.81 14.65 31.82
C ASP A 25 7.56 14.14 31.10
N VAL A 26 6.50 13.90 31.87
CA VAL A 26 5.22 13.41 31.34
C VAL A 26 4.16 14.50 31.49
N LEU A 27 3.75 15.08 30.38
CA LEU A 27 2.72 16.10 30.32
C LEU A 27 1.37 15.47 29.95
N LYS A 28 0.28 15.99 30.51
CA LYS A 28 -1.08 15.49 30.26
C LYS A 28 -1.95 16.60 29.71
N VAL A 29 -2.56 16.35 28.57
CA VAL A 29 -3.48 17.25 27.88
C VAL A 29 -4.90 16.71 27.95
N GLY A 30 -5.85 17.57 28.33
CA GLY A 30 -7.27 17.30 28.24
C GLY A 30 -8.09 18.12 29.22
N LYS A 31 -9.42 18.01 29.13
CA LYS A 31 -10.37 18.83 29.91
C LYS A 31 -10.06 18.87 31.41
N ASN A 32 -9.62 17.74 31.97
CA ASN A 32 -9.36 17.55 33.40
C ASN A 32 -7.86 17.59 33.78
N TYR A 33 -6.97 17.95 32.85
CA TYR A 33 -5.51 17.98 33.09
C TYR A 33 -4.96 19.40 33.08
N GLU A 34 -3.68 19.54 33.41
CA GLU A 34 -2.96 20.82 33.47
C GLU A 34 -3.05 21.58 32.15
N PHE A 35 -2.69 20.91 31.04
CA PHE A 35 -2.75 21.50 29.70
C PHE A 35 -4.12 21.27 29.08
N LYS A 36 -4.72 22.33 28.53
CA LYS A 36 -6.03 22.25 27.86
C LYS A 36 -5.87 22.03 26.37
N THR A 37 -4.77 22.49 25.78
CA THR A 37 -4.47 22.28 24.37
C THR A 37 -3.14 21.53 24.16
N ILE A 38 -3.01 20.89 23.00
CA ILE A 38 -1.75 20.21 22.60
C ILE A 38 -0.63 21.24 22.42
N LYS A 39 -0.95 22.42 21.85
CA LYS A 39 0.01 23.51 21.62
C LYS A 39 0.60 24.04 22.93
N GLU A 40 -0.20 24.21 23.98
CA GLU A 40 0.27 24.62 25.31
C GLU A 40 1.30 23.62 25.87
N ALA A 41 1.00 22.32 25.81
CA ALA A 41 1.92 21.30 26.30
C ALA A 41 3.23 21.26 25.48
N ILE A 42 3.16 21.37 24.15
CA ILE A 42 4.37 21.41 23.28
C ILE A 42 5.25 22.62 23.59
N ALA A 43 4.64 23.77 23.90
CA ALA A 43 5.38 25.00 24.18
C ALA A 43 6.29 24.84 25.41
N VAL A 44 5.82 24.17 26.46
CA VAL A 44 6.57 23.97 27.70
C VAL A 44 7.40 22.68 27.74
N ALA A 45 7.04 21.67 26.93
CA ALA A 45 7.75 20.41 26.85
C ALA A 45 9.23 20.61 26.45
N LYS A 46 10.10 19.82 27.06
CA LYS A 46 11.52 19.71 26.71
C LYS A 46 11.73 18.60 25.68
N PRO A 47 12.87 18.59 24.96
CA PRO A 47 13.25 17.48 24.11
C PRO A 47 13.13 16.13 24.84
N HIS A 48 12.54 15.15 24.16
CA HIS A 48 12.25 13.79 24.58
C HIS A 48 11.13 13.61 25.63
N ASP A 49 10.45 14.69 26.02
CA ASP A 49 9.25 14.58 26.87
C ASP A 49 8.12 13.81 26.19
N THR A 50 7.26 13.21 27.02
CA THR A 50 6.05 12.52 26.56
C THR A 50 4.81 13.34 26.87
N ILE A 51 3.97 13.57 25.87
CA ILE A 51 2.70 14.27 25.97
C ILE A 51 1.57 13.26 25.74
N TYR A 52 0.84 12.93 26.82
CA TYR A 52 -0.40 12.16 26.72
C TYR A 52 -1.58 13.10 26.46
N VAL A 53 -2.26 12.90 25.34
CA VAL A 53 -3.46 13.63 24.96
C VAL A 53 -4.66 12.74 25.17
N TYR A 54 -5.52 13.08 26.12
CA TYR A 54 -6.72 12.31 26.42
C TYR A 54 -7.88 12.72 25.50
N GLY A 55 -8.87 11.85 25.37
CA GLY A 55 -10.04 12.04 24.50
C GLY A 55 -10.64 13.46 24.57
N GLY A 56 -10.86 14.03 23.39
CA GLY A 56 -11.30 15.41 23.20
C GLY A 56 -11.06 15.88 21.77
N GLU A 57 -11.55 17.07 21.45
CA GLU A 57 -11.31 17.76 20.19
C GLU A 57 -10.29 18.87 20.40
N TYR A 58 -9.26 18.90 19.56
CA TYR A 58 -8.13 19.83 19.65
C TYR A 58 -7.98 20.54 18.31
N PHE A 59 -8.30 21.83 18.29
CA PHE A 59 -8.27 22.64 17.09
C PHE A 59 -6.89 23.25 16.85
N GLY A 60 -6.48 23.26 15.59
CA GLY A 60 -5.28 23.94 15.12
C GLY A 60 -4.20 23.00 14.58
N ASN A 61 -3.34 23.54 13.72
CA ASN A 61 -2.20 22.81 13.19
C ASN A 61 -1.11 22.62 14.26
N ILE A 62 -0.51 21.43 14.33
CA ILE A 62 0.49 21.04 15.32
C ILE A 62 1.88 21.02 14.66
N PHE A 63 2.88 21.55 15.35
CA PHE A 63 4.27 21.57 14.90
C PHE A 63 5.16 20.90 15.96
N LEU A 64 5.91 19.89 15.55
CA LEU A 64 6.91 19.22 16.40
C LEU A 64 8.31 19.67 15.97
N GLU A 65 8.78 20.75 16.59
CA GLU A 65 10.09 21.38 16.33
C GLU A 65 11.21 20.84 17.24
N LYS A 66 10.87 19.96 18.18
CA LYS A 66 11.79 19.29 19.08
C LYS A 66 11.37 17.81 19.20
N PRO A 67 12.29 16.87 19.49
CA PRO A 67 11.96 15.46 19.59
C PRO A 67 10.93 15.28 20.71
N LEU A 68 9.74 14.77 20.39
CA LEU A 68 8.66 14.60 21.37
C LEU A 68 7.90 13.31 21.13
N VAL A 69 7.39 12.72 22.21
CA VAL A 69 6.51 11.55 22.15
C VAL A 69 5.07 12.00 22.37
N LEU A 70 4.28 12.10 21.31
CA LEU A 70 2.88 12.51 21.36
C LEU A 70 1.97 11.27 21.27
N ILE A 71 1.22 11.00 22.35
CA ILE A 71 0.39 9.79 22.49
C ILE A 71 -1.08 10.16 22.74
N GLY A 72 -1.96 9.71 21.86
CA GLY A 72 -3.40 9.83 21.98
C GLY A 72 -4.01 8.68 22.79
N VAL A 73 -4.66 9.02 23.91
CA VAL A 73 -5.38 8.07 24.78
C VAL A 73 -6.88 8.17 24.48
N GLY A 74 -7.45 7.09 23.93
CA GLY A 74 -8.86 7.06 23.53
C GLY A 74 -9.15 7.77 22.21
N ARG A 75 -8.16 7.85 21.32
CA ARG A 75 -8.25 8.45 19.97
C ARG A 75 -8.74 9.92 19.99
N PRO A 76 -8.03 10.84 20.68
CA PRO A 76 -8.32 12.27 20.59
C PRO A 76 -8.26 12.78 19.14
N TRP A 77 -9.07 13.79 18.84
CA TRP A 77 -9.22 14.34 17.50
C TRP A 77 -8.42 15.64 17.36
N ILE A 78 -7.37 15.61 16.54
CA ILE A 78 -6.68 16.82 16.06
C ILE A 78 -7.39 17.31 14.79
N LYS A 79 -7.98 18.50 14.87
CA LYS A 79 -8.68 19.13 13.76
C LYS A 79 -7.86 20.31 13.24
N GLY A 80 -7.21 20.09 12.10
CA GLY A 80 -6.44 21.11 11.40
C GLY A 80 -7.30 22.26 10.90
N GLU A 81 -6.63 23.29 10.40
CA GLU A 81 -7.25 24.58 10.03
C GLU A 81 -7.79 24.59 8.58
N ASN A 82 -7.79 23.45 7.89
CA ASN A 82 -8.10 23.31 6.45
C ASN A 82 -7.17 24.12 5.53
N TRP A 83 -6.00 24.50 6.05
CA TRP A 83 -4.89 25.08 5.31
C TRP A 83 -3.58 24.54 5.89
N GLY A 84 -2.62 24.20 5.02
CA GLY A 84 -1.38 23.55 5.43
C GLY A 84 -1.61 22.12 5.92
N SER A 85 -0.59 21.56 6.58
CA SER A 85 -0.67 20.20 7.14
C SER A 85 -1.13 20.22 8.60
N THR A 86 -1.97 19.24 9.00
CA THR A 86 -2.52 19.20 10.37
C THR A 86 -1.46 18.93 11.42
N VAL A 87 -0.53 18.01 11.16
CA VAL A 87 0.63 17.75 12.00
C VAL A 87 1.88 17.86 11.14
N THR A 88 2.78 18.78 11.47
CA THR A 88 4.07 18.94 10.81
C THR A 88 5.19 18.57 11.77
N VAL A 89 6.00 17.59 11.39
CA VAL A 89 7.15 17.08 12.15
C VAL A 89 8.40 17.65 11.50
N LEU A 90 9.13 18.45 12.27
CA LEU A 90 10.34 19.17 11.84
C LEU A 90 11.59 18.65 12.57
N ALA A 91 11.42 18.04 13.74
CA ALA A 91 12.49 17.42 14.50
C ALA A 91 12.57 15.91 14.24
N ASP A 92 13.78 15.38 14.39
CA ASP A 92 14.03 13.95 14.38
C ASP A 92 13.44 13.27 15.63
N SER A 93 13.28 11.95 15.57
CA SER A 93 12.95 11.11 16.74
C SER A 93 11.64 11.48 17.45
N CYS A 94 10.67 12.03 16.72
CA CYS A 94 9.31 12.24 17.23
C CYS A 94 8.46 10.97 17.11
N VAL A 95 7.48 10.83 18.00
CA VAL A 95 6.45 9.79 17.94
C VAL A 95 5.08 10.43 17.86
N ILE A 96 4.26 10.00 16.89
CA ILE A 96 2.85 10.39 16.76
C ILE A 96 2.01 9.12 16.79
N ASN A 97 1.33 8.87 17.91
CA ASN A 97 0.64 7.62 18.15
C ASN A 97 -0.83 7.82 18.54
N GLY A 98 -1.76 7.16 17.83
CA GLY A 98 -3.12 6.93 18.34
C GLY A 98 -4.10 8.11 18.20
N PHE A 99 -3.92 8.99 17.22
CA PHE A 99 -4.80 10.14 16.99
C PHE A 99 -5.88 9.86 15.94
N LYS A 100 -6.97 10.63 15.99
CA LYS A 100 -7.79 10.94 14.81
C LYS A 100 -7.31 12.29 14.26
N ILE A 101 -7.02 12.38 12.96
CA ILE A 101 -6.45 13.59 12.33
C ILE A 101 -7.29 13.92 11.10
N THR A 102 -7.75 15.18 11.01
CA THR A 102 -8.53 15.69 9.88
C THR A 102 -8.14 17.14 9.58
N GLY A 103 -8.57 17.67 8.44
CA GLY A 103 -8.41 19.10 8.13
C GLY A 103 -7.01 19.49 7.68
N GLY A 104 -6.26 18.54 7.10
CA GLY A 104 -5.09 18.85 6.27
C GLY A 104 -5.62 19.43 4.98
N GLY A 105 -5.17 20.64 4.62
CA GLY A 105 -5.80 21.59 3.70
C GLY A 105 -6.27 21.10 2.31
N ASN A 106 -6.27 22.01 1.34
CA ASN A 106 -6.99 21.82 0.08
C ASN A 106 -6.13 22.09 -1.16
N LEU A 107 -4.85 22.40 -0.99
CA LEU A 107 -3.98 22.80 -2.09
C LEU A 107 -3.07 21.66 -2.53
N LEU A 108 -3.37 21.08 -3.69
CA LEU A 108 -2.52 20.05 -4.32
C LEU A 108 -1.09 20.55 -4.55
N GLN A 109 -0.92 21.83 -4.94
CA GLN A 109 0.42 22.38 -5.22
C GLN A 109 1.25 22.60 -3.96
N LYS A 110 0.62 22.65 -2.78
CA LYS A 110 1.30 22.76 -1.48
C LYS A 110 1.40 21.41 -0.76
N GLU A 111 0.79 20.38 -1.33
CA GLU A 111 0.79 19.02 -0.81
C GLU A 111 0.30 18.97 0.65
N ASP A 112 -0.77 19.73 0.92
CA ASP A 112 -1.39 19.80 2.24
C ASP A 112 -1.74 18.39 2.74
N SER A 113 -1.22 18.03 3.91
CA SER A 113 -1.22 16.66 4.41
C SER A 113 -1.87 16.52 5.79
N GLY A 114 -2.35 15.33 6.13
CA GLY A 114 -2.72 15.02 7.52
C GLY A 114 -1.50 15.07 8.43
N ILE A 115 -0.45 14.33 8.04
CA ILE A 115 0.85 14.35 8.71
C ILE A 115 1.94 14.62 7.67
N LEU A 116 2.81 15.59 7.94
CA LEU A 116 3.97 15.91 7.14
C LEU A 116 5.24 15.69 7.95
N LEU A 117 6.09 14.76 7.53
CA LEU A 117 7.48 14.63 7.96
C LEU A 117 8.33 15.47 7.02
N LYS A 118 8.98 16.52 7.53
CA LYS A 118 9.68 17.50 6.68
C LYS A 118 11.12 17.67 7.15
N ASN A 119 12.06 17.19 6.33
CA ASN A 119 13.48 17.19 6.64
C ASN A 119 13.78 16.57 8.01
N SER A 120 13.07 15.49 8.35
CA SER A 120 13.10 14.88 9.68
C SER A 120 13.25 13.37 9.60
N SER A 121 14.08 12.80 10.46
CA SER A 121 14.45 11.38 10.43
C SER A 121 14.14 10.65 11.74
N TYR A 122 14.11 9.32 11.69
CA TYR A 122 13.90 8.46 12.86
C TYR A 122 12.56 8.67 13.59
N ASN A 123 11.56 9.21 12.92
CA ASN A 123 10.23 9.40 13.48
C ASN A 123 9.40 8.13 13.41
N ILE A 124 8.44 7.99 14.34
CA ILE A 124 7.48 6.90 14.38
C ILE A 124 6.07 7.48 14.26
N VAL A 125 5.35 7.13 13.20
CA VAL A 125 3.94 7.48 13.01
C VAL A 125 3.12 6.21 13.05
N GLU A 126 2.33 6.02 14.11
CA GLU A 126 1.60 4.76 14.29
C GLU A 126 0.19 4.85 14.87
N ASN A 127 -0.65 3.88 14.49
CA ASN A 127 -2.01 3.70 15.01
C ASN A 127 -2.95 4.91 14.81
N ASN A 128 -2.62 5.82 13.89
CA ASN A 128 -3.42 7.00 13.62
C ASN A 128 -4.54 6.70 12.61
N LEU A 129 -5.66 7.40 12.76
CA LEU A 129 -6.77 7.45 11.81
C LEU A 129 -6.76 8.82 11.13
N LEU A 130 -6.41 8.85 9.85
CA LEU A 130 -6.44 10.04 9.02
C LEU A 130 -7.68 9.96 8.13
N GLU A 131 -8.57 10.94 8.26
CA GLU A 131 -9.80 11.05 7.47
C GLU A 131 -9.93 12.47 6.93
N ASP A 132 -10.55 12.63 5.77
CA ASP A 132 -10.82 13.95 5.19
C ASP A 132 -9.53 14.82 5.07
N VAL A 133 -8.48 14.17 4.56
CA VAL A 133 -7.18 14.79 4.28
C VAL A 133 -6.89 14.69 2.77
N LEU A 134 -6.23 15.71 2.22
CA LEU A 134 -5.86 15.72 0.81
C LEU A 134 -4.75 14.69 0.53
N PHE A 135 -3.60 14.86 1.17
CA PHE A 135 -2.56 13.84 1.30
C PHE A 135 -2.60 13.23 2.70
N GLY A 136 -2.38 11.93 2.84
CA GLY A 136 -2.42 11.27 4.14
C GLY A 136 -1.18 11.58 4.99
N ILE A 137 -0.12 10.79 4.77
CA ILE A 137 1.18 10.97 5.42
C ILE A 137 2.21 11.25 4.32
N TYR A 138 2.85 12.41 4.42
CA TYR A 138 3.84 12.88 3.45
C TYR A 138 5.23 12.90 4.08
N PHE A 139 6.19 12.28 3.40
CA PHE A 139 7.61 12.32 3.70
C PHE A 139 8.27 13.24 2.68
N PHE A 140 8.76 14.38 3.14
CA PHE A 140 9.54 15.31 2.35
C PHE A 140 10.96 15.30 2.86
N ALA A 141 11.88 14.72 2.07
CA ALA A 141 13.30 14.62 2.41
C ALA A 141 13.56 14.05 3.82
N SER A 142 12.87 12.97 4.16
CA SER A 142 12.76 12.43 5.52
C SER A 142 13.13 10.94 5.53
N ASN A 143 14.22 10.60 6.24
CA ASN A 143 14.85 9.28 6.15
C ASN A 143 14.66 8.44 7.43
N TYR A 144 14.79 7.12 7.32
CA TYR A 144 14.81 6.22 8.49
C TYR A 144 13.56 6.29 9.38
N ASN A 145 12.42 6.70 8.84
CA ASN A 145 11.16 6.78 9.57
C ASN A 145 10.40 5.45 9.53
N ILE A 146 9.58 5.22 10.54
CA ILE A 146 8.68 4.07 10.64
C ILE A 146 7.24 4.58 10.61
N VAL A 147 6.49 4.16 9.59
CA VAL A 147 5.06 4.49 9.45
C VAL A 147 4.26 3.21 9.43
N ARG A 148 3.53 2.94 10.51
CA ARG A 148 2.86 1.66 10.67
C ARG A 148 1.48 1.67 11.31
N ARG A 149 0.65 0.71 10.92
CA ARG A 149 -0.71 0.54 11.50
C ARG A 149 -1.59 1.79 11.42
N ASN A 150 -1.32 2.70 10.49
CA ASN A 150 -2.19 3.84 10.25
C ASN A 150 -3.35 3.45 9.31
N THR A 151 -4.45 4.17 9.43
CA THR A 151 -5.58 4.09 8.51
C THR A 151 -5.73 5.44 7.83
N VAL A 152 -5.61 5.47 6.49
CA VAL A 152 -5.74 6.68 5.68
C VAL A 152 -6.96 6.54 4.79
N ILE A 153 -7.93 7.42 4.98
CA ILE A 153 -9.16 7.48 4.20
C ILE A 153 -9.23 8.87 3.54
N GLY A 154 -9.10 8.90 2.22
CA GLY A 154 -9.13 10.13 1.44
C GLY A 154 -10.52 10.74 1.31
N ARG A 155 -10.67 11.66 0.35
CA ARG A 155 -11.90 12.43 0.09
C ARG A 155 -12.67 11.85 -1.09
N PRO A 156 -13.61 10.90 -0.88
CA PRO A 156 -14.32 10.23 -1.97
C PRO A 156 -15.24 11.16 -2.76
N TYR A 157 -15.59 12.33 -2.20
CA TYR A 157 -16.42 13.34 -2.86
C TYR A 157 -15.66 14.19 -3.90
N LEU A 158 -14.32 14.13 -3.91
CA LEU A 158 -13.49 14.75 -4.95
C LEU A 158 -13.31 13.78 -6.13
N GLY A 159 -13.12 14.31 -7.34
CA GLY A 159 -12.67 13.53 -8.49
C GLY A 159 -11.30 12.91 -8.24
N ILE A 160 -11.00 11.78 -8.88
CA ILE A 160 -9.77 11.02 -8.59
C ILE A 160 -8.49 11.83 -8.79
N GLY A 161 -8.46 12.72 -9.81
CA GLY A 161 -7.31 13.58 -10.09
C GLY A 161 -7.12 14.71 -9.08
N GLU A 162 -8.18 15.10 -8.38
CA GLU A 162 -8.20 16.18 -7.39
C GLU A 162 -7.78 15.70 -5.99
N ARG A 163 -7.69 14.38 -5.79
CA ARG A 163 -7.23 13.78 -4.53
C ARG A 163 -5.70 13.75 -4.48
N GLY A 164 -5.14 13.83 -3.27
CA GLY A 164 -3.74 13.52 -3.01
C GLY A 164 -3.51 12.03 -2.79
N SER A 165 -2.24 11.67 -2.56
CA SER A 165 -1.84 10.29 -2.27
C SER A 165 -2.02 9.95 -0.79
N GLY A 166 -2.24 8.67 -0.47
CA GLY A 166 -2.39 8.22 0.92
C GLY A 166 -1.07 8.28 1.67
N LEU A 167 -0.03 7.65 1.13
CA LEU A 167 1.35 7.83 1.53
C LEU A 167 2.10 8.44 0.35
N HIS A 168 2.77 9.57 0.59
CA HIS A 168 3.62 10.23 -0.40
C HIS A 168 5.05 10.22 0.13
N ILE A 169 5.98 9.60 -0.58
CA ILE A 169 7.38 9.46 -0.17
C ILE A 169 8.23 10.14 -1.23
N TRP A 170 8.73 11.34 -0.92
CA TRP A 170 9.50 12.15 -1.85
C TRP A 170 10.91 12.41 -1.29
N ASN A 171 11.94 12.10 -2.09
CA ASN A 171 13.35 12.24 -1.72
C ASN A 171 13.70 11.62 -0.34
N SER A 172 13.08 10.49 -0.02
CA SER A 172 13.03 9.93 1.33
C SER A 172 13.44 8.46 1.32
N HIS A 173 14.49 8.13 2.06
CA HIS A 173 15.22 6.87 1.95
C HIS A 173 15.19 6.06 3.24
N PHE A 174 15.40 4.75 3.11
CA PHE A 174 15.56 3.82 4.24
C PHE A 174 14.38 3.82 5.23
N ASN A 175 13.17 4.14 4.75
CA ASN A 175 11.96 4.14 5.56
C ASN A 175 11.32 2.74 5.59
N LEU A 176 10.62 2.46 6.69
CA LEU A 176 9.76 1.29 6.86
C LEU A 176 8.30 1.72 6.86
N VAL A 177 7.53 1.21 5.90
CA VAL A 177 6.08 1.42 5.80
C VAL A 177 5.39 0.07 5.94
N GLU A 178 4.70 -0.15 7.06
CA GLU A 178 4.09 -1.45 7.32
C GLU A 178 2.69 -1.45 7.93
N GLU A 179 1.86 -2.42 7.55
CA GLU A 179 0.55 -2.66 8.21
C GLU A 179 -0.44 -1.47 8.11
N ASN A 180 -0.24 -0.57 7.14
CA ASN A 180 -1.15 0.54 6.89
C ASN A 180 -2.33 0.10 6.02
N PHE A 181 -3.50 0.71 6.26
CA PHE A 181 -4.70 0.55 5.45
C PHE A 181 -5.00 1.87 4.74
N ILE A 182 -5.11 1.84 3.40
CA ILE A 182 -5.23 3.03 2.57
C ILE A 182 -6.37 2.86 1.58
N THR A 183 -7.30 3.82 1.56
CA THR A 183 -8.44 3.79 0.63
C THR A 183 -8.94 5.18 0.28
N LYS A 184 -9.67 5.31 -0.84
CA LYS A 184 -10.36 6.54 -1.27
C LYS A 184 -9.46 7.77 -1.45
N VAL A 185 -8.16 7.55 -1.62
CA VAL A 185 -7.17 8.57 -2.06
C VAL A 185 -6.99 8.49 -3.58
N ARG A 186 -6.06 9.25 -4.16
CA ARG A 186 -5.70 9.10 -5.58
C ARG A 186 -4.83 7.86 -5.78
N ASP A 187 -3.61 7.92 -5.24
CA ASP A 187 -2.64 6.81 -5.26
C ASP A 187 -2.42 6.38 -3.81
N GLY A 188 -2.38 5.06 -3.57
CA GLY A 188 -2.23 4.51 -2.23
C GLY A 188 -0.89 4.87 -1.63
N MET A 189 0.17 4.39 -2.29
CA MET A 189 1.55 4.65 -1.92
C MET A 189 2.30 5.15 -3.15
N TYR A 190 2.68 6.43 -3.14
CA TYR A 190 3.44 7.07 -4.21
C TYR A 190 4.87 7.33 -3.74
N ILE A 191 5.85 6.70 -4.40
CA ILE A 191 7.27 6.73 -4.05
C ILE A 191 8.02 7.39 -5.20
N GLN A 192 8.61 8.55 -4.94
CA GLN A 192 9.32 9.35 -5.93
C GLN A 192 10.72 9.72 -5.42
N GLU A 193 11.74 9.51 -6.27
CA GLU A 193 13.14 9.84 -5.95
C GLU A 193 13.61 9.24 -4.61
N SER A 194 13.12 8.05 -4.27
CA SER A 194 13.15 7.51 -2.91
C SER A 194 13.61 6.06 -2.90
N SER A 195 14.90 5.85 -2.66
CA SER A 195 15.55 4.52 -2.68
C SER A 195 15.64 3.82 -1.32
N ASN A 196 15.83 2.50 -1.35
CA ASN A 196 16.10 1.65 -0.17
C ASN A 196 15.00 1.60 0.90
N ASN A 197 13.74 1.86 0.53
CA ASN A 197 12.59 1.72 1.43
C ASN A 197 12.05 0.28 1.45
N LEU A 198 11.48 -0.11 2.59
CA LEU A 198 10.76 -1.37 2.76
C LEU A 198 9.27 -1.09 2.98
N ILE A 199 8.46 -1.50 2.02
CA ILE A 199 7.00 -1.34 2.03
C ILE A 199 6.37 -2.72 2.22
N ARG A 200 5.87 -3.07 3.41
CA ARG A 200 5.40 -4.44 3.65
C ARG A 200 4.06 -4.55 4.37
N ARG A 201 3.31 -5.61 4.08
CA ARG A 201 2.06 -5.92 4.80
C ARG A 201 1.04 -4.78 4.80
N ASN A 202 1.05 -3.89 3.81
CA ASN A 202 0.05 -2.84 3.66
C ASN A 202 -1.14 -3.33 2.83
N TYR A 203 -2.30 -2.71 3.03
CA TYR A 203 -3.52 -2.98 2.27
C TYR A 203 -4.01 -1.69 1.62
N ALA A 204 -4.04 -1.68 0.29
CA ALA A 204 -4.49 -0.57 -0.55
C ALA A 204 -5.68 -1.02 -1.40
N THR A 205 -6.76 -0.23 -1.42
CA THR A 205 -7.98 -0.59 -2.15
C THR A 205 -8.82 0.62 -2.57
N ASP A 206 -9.50 0.48 -3.71
CA ASP A 206 -10.37 1.47 -4.33
C ASP A 206 -9.60 2.75 -4.77
N LEU A 207 -8.46 2.55 -5.45
CA LEU A 207 -7.50 3.59 -5.81
C LEU A 207 -7.21 3.64 -7.32
N ARG A 208 -6.49 4.68 -7.76
CA ARG A 208 -5.90 4.69 -9.12
C ARG A 208 -4.70 3.75 -9.18
N TYR A 209 -3.71 3.98 -8.33
CA TYR A 209 -2.55 3.11 -8.16
C TYR A 209 -2.50 2.60 -6.73
N GLY A 210 -2.38 1.29 -6.52
CA GLY A 210 -2.15 0.72 -5.19
C GLY A 210 -0.76 1.11 -4.67
N ILE A 211 0.27 0.85 -5.48
CA ILE A 211 1.64 1.36 -5.30
C ILE A 211 2.19 1.91 -6.62
N HIS A 212 2.91 3.03 -6.56
CA HIS A 212 3.41 3.77 -7.71
C HIS A 212 4.84 4.26 -7.44
N TYR A 213 5.81 3.75 -8.19
CA TYR A 213 7.21 4.15 -8.14
C TYR A 213 7.58 5.07 -9.32
N MET A 214 8.35 6.12 -9.04
CA MET A 214 8.97 7.00 -10.03
C MET A 214 10.43 7.29 -9.62
N PHE A 215 11.40 6.92 -10.46
CA PHE A 215 12.83 7.24 -10.24
C PHE A 215 13.37 6.79 -8.87
N SER A 216 13.01 5.57 -8.43
CA SER A 216 13.16 5.15 -7.04
C SER A 216 13.74 3.73 -6.94
N ASP A 217 15.06 3.65 -6.84
CA ASP A 217 15.81 2.39 -6.99
C ASP A 217 15.94 1.58 -5.70
N SER A 218 16.28 0.29 -5.83
CA SER A 218 16.68 -0.59 -4.72
C SER A 218 15.65 -0.70 -3.59
N ASN A 219 14.37 -0.56 -3.94
CA ASN A 219 13.26 -0.69 -2.99
C ASN A 219 12.76 -2.13 -2.89
N ARG A 220 12.13 -2.43 -1.75
CA ARG A 220 11.46 -3.71 -1.51
C ARG A 220 10.00 -3.49 -1.17
N PHE A 221 9.11 -4.24 -1.82
CA PHE A 221 7.73 -4.30 -1.36
C PHE A 221 7.21 -5.72 -1.26
N GLU A 222 6.77 -6.10 -0.06
CA GLU A 222 6.55 -7.50 0.31
C GLU A 222 5.24 -7.71 1.05
N GLU A 223 4.53 -8.80 0.77
CA GLU A 223 3.32 -9.18 1.54
C GLU A 223 2.22 -8.10 1.53
N ASN A 224 2.19 -7.22 0.52
CA ASN A 224 1.14 -6.21 0.38
C ASN A 224 -0.06 -6.74 -0.40
N VAL A 225 -1.22 -6.12 -0.18
CA VAL A 225 -2.47 -6.41 -0.90
C VAL A 225 -2.94 -5.15 -1.61
N PHE A 226 -3.05 -5.24 -2.93
CA PHE A 226 -3.52 -4.20 -3.84
C PHE A 226 -4.73 -4.72 -4.59
N ILE A 227 -5.92 -4.25 -4.23
CA ILE A 227 -7.17 -4.85 -4.65
C ILE A 227 -8.25 -3.84 -5.01
N ASN A 228 -8.97 -4.09 -6.10
CA ASN A 228 -9.98 -3.18 -6.62
C ASN A 228 -9.42 -1.78 -6.97
N ASP A 229 -8.15 -1.71 -7.37
CA ASP A 229 -7.54 -0.48 -7.88
C ASP A 229 -7.66 -0.43 -9.42
N VAL A 230 -7.37 0.71 -10.04
CA VAL A 230 -7.20 0.74 -11.51
C VAL A 230 -5.92 0.00 -11.89
N VAL A 231 -4.84 0.25 -11.15
CA VAL A 231 -3.56 -0.44 -11.30
C VAL A 231 -3.07 -0.89 -9.93
N GLY A 232 -2.82 -2.18 -9.76
CA GLY A 232 -2.37 -2.73 -8.48
C GLY A 232 -0.99 -2.22 -8.10
N GLY A 233 0.00 -2.46 -8.96
CA GLY A 233 1.35 -1.89 -8.82
C GLY A 233 1.88 -1.32 -10.13
N ALA A 234 2.48 -0.14 -10.06
CA ALA A 234 3.21 0.50 -11.15
C ALA A 234 4.66 0.75 -10.74
N VAL A 235 5.60 0.04 -11.36
CA VAL A 235 7.03 0.23 -11.19
C VAL A 235 7.55 0.98 -12.42
N MET A 236 7.83 2.28 -12.26
CA MET A 236 8.22 3.14 -13.36
C MET A 236 9.59 3.77 -13.14
N TYR A 237 10.41 3.79 -14.20
CA TYR A 237 11.70 4.48 -14.23
C TYR A 237 12.64 4.12 -13.07
N SER A 238 12.62 2.86 -12.63
CA SER A 238 13.28 2.41 -11.40
C SER A 238 14.01 1.09 -11.61
N ARG A 239 15.06 0.85 -10.84
CA ARG A 239 15.95 -0.31 -10.99
C ARG A 239 16.10 -1.07 -9.67
N HIS A 240 16.39 -2.37 -9.77
CA HIS A 240 16.65 -3.24 -8.61
C HIS A 240 15.49 -3.29 -7.60
N ILE A 241 14.25 -3.26 -8.10
CA ILE A 241 13.08 -3.39 -7.23
C ILE A 241 12.82 -4.87 -6.99
N TYR A 242 12.75 -5.26 -5.72
CA TYR A 242 12.44 -6.62 -5.32
C TYR A 242 11.04 -6.68 -4.70
N PHE A 243 10.16 -7.47 -5.29
CA PHE A 243 8.79 -7.59 -4.80
C PHE A 243 8.32 -9.01 -4.70
N LYS A 244 7.90 -9.34 -3.48
CA LYS A 244 7.71 -10.72 -3.05
C LYS A 244 6.40 -10.92 -2.31
N ARG A 245 5.68 -12.00 -2.62
CA ARG A 245 4.46 -12.39 -1.89
C ARG A 245 3.38 -11.30 -1.84
N ASN A 246 3.27 -10.45 -2.86
CA ASN A 246 2.20 -9.47 -2.95
C ASN A 246 0.97 -10.05 -3.66
N ILE A 247 -0.21 -9.51 -3.35
CA ILE A 247 -1.46 -9.82 -4.03
C ILE A 247 -1.89 -8.59 -4.85
N PHE A 248 -2.02 -8.76 -6.15
CA PHE A 248 -2.59 -7.80 -7.09
C PHE A 248 -3.87 -8.41 -7.66
N ALA A 249 -5.01 -8.02 -7.12
CA ALA A 249 -6.28 -8.68 -7.42
C ALA A 249 -7.37 -7.72 -7.89
N ARG A 250 -8.18 -8.13 -8.85
CA ARG A 250 -9.40 -7.38 -9.25
C ARG A 250 -9.11 -5.94 -9.66
N ASN A 251 -7.93 -5.67 -10.21
CA ASN A 251 -7.58 -4.34 -10.65
C ASN A 251 -8.13 -4.11 -12.07
N ARG A 252 -9.10 -3.19 -12.16
CA ARG A 252 -10.01 -3.06 -13.30
C ARG A 252 -10.27 -1.57 -13.58
N GLY A 253 -10.58 -1.24 -14.84
CA GLY A 253 -10.80 0.13 -15.29
C GLY A 253 -10.13 0.42 -16.63
N PHE A 254 -10.14 1.69 -17.05
CA PHE A 254 -9.45 2.12 -18.26
C PHE A 254 -7.93 2.06 -18.06
N SER A 255 -7.20 1.40 -18.97
CA SER A 255 -5.75 1.19 -18.86
C SER A 255 -5.35 0.57 -17.51
N SER A 256 -5.99 -0.55 -17.15
CA SER A 256 -5.83 -1.24 -15.87
C SER A 256 -4.87 -2.42 -15.94
N TYR A 257 -4.04 -2.59 -14.91
CA TYR A 257 -3.00 -3.61 -14.82
C TYR A 257 -2.94 -4.19 -13.40
N GLY A 258 -2.69 -5.48 -13.27
CA GLY A 258 -2.28 -6.07 -11.99
C GLY A 258 -0.91 -5.52 -11.59
N LEU A 259 0.06 -5.69 -12.49
CA LEU A 259 1.41 -5.17 -12.35
C LEU A 259 1.90 -4.54 -13.66
N LEU A 260 2.23 -3.26 -13.60
CA LEU A 260 2.87 -2.48 -14.67
C LEU A 260 4.37 -2.33 -14.38
N LEU A 261 5.18 -2.76 -15.34
CA LEU A 261 6.63 -2.59 -15.38
C LEU A 261 6.96 -1.71 -16.59
N GLN A 262 7.35 -0.46 -16.34
CA GLN A 262 7.68 0.50 -17.39
C GLN A 262 9.03 1.15 -17.14
N SER A 263 9.95 1.06 -18.11
CA SER A 263 11.30 1.61 -17.97
C SER A 263 11.98 1.15 -16.68
N CYS A 264 11.86 -0.14 -16.36
CA CYS A 264 12.43 -0.71 -15.15
C CYS A 264 13.39 -1.87 -15.46
N ASP A 265 14.50 -1.91 -14.74
CA ASP A 265 15.58 -2.84 -15.03
C ASP A 265 16.06 -3.59 -13.78
N TYR A 266 16.53 -4.83 -13.97
CA TYR A 266 17.12 -5.66 -12.91
C TYR A 266 16.17 -5.87 -11.70
N CYS A 267 14.86 -5.80 -11.91
CA CYS A 267 13.86 -6.05 -10.90
C CYS A 267 13.55 -7.55 -10.79
N VAL A 268 13.02 -7.96 -9.63
CA VAL A 268 12.65 -9.36 -9.36
C VAL A 268 11.25 -9.43 -8.78
N ALA A 269 10.36 -10.09 -9.52
CA ALA A 269 9.01 -10.46 -9.11
C ALA A 269 8.99 -11.93 -8.67
N GLU A 270 8.77 -12.18 -7.38
CA GLU A 270 8.80 -13.55 -6.85
C GLU A 270 7.59 -13.89 -5.97
N GLU A 271 6.95 -15.04 -6.18
CA GLU A 271 5.88 -15.53 -5.28
C GLU A 271 4.67 -14.58 -5.16
N ASN A 272 4.44 -13.72 -6.14
CA ASN A 272 3.29 -12.81 -6.16
C ASN A 272 2.06 -13.47 -6.79
N TYR A 273 0.88 -13.00 -6.38
CA TYR A 273 -0.42 -13.42 -6.88
C TYR A 273 -1.00 -12.29 -7.73
N VAL A 274 -1.16 -12.52 -9.03
CA VAL A 274 -1.71 -11.58 -10.01
C VAL A 274 -3.02 -12.18 -10.55
N ILE A 275 -4.13 -11.79 -9.95
CA ILE A 275 -5.40 -12.51 -10.08
C ILE A 275 -6.54 -11.60 -10.56
N ASP A 276 -7.31 -12.04 -11.56
CA ASP A 276 -8.57 -11.38 -11.94
C ASP A 276 -8.41 -9.90 -12.32
N ASN A 277 -7.29 -9.55 -12.98
CA ASN A 277 -7.05 -8.21 -13.50
C ASN A 277 -7.36 -8.14 -15.01
N SER A 278 -7.59 -6.93 -15.54
CA SER A 278 -7.78 -6.75 -16.99
C SER A 278 -6.52 -7.17 -17.77
N ILE A 279 -5.35 -6.75 -17.29
CA ILE A 279 -4.05 -7.20 -17.78
C ILE A 279 -3.25 -7.62 -16.55
N GLY A 280 -2.76 -8.85 -16.51
CA GLY A 280 -1.98 -9.36 -15.38
C GLY A 280 -0.65 -8.66 -15.26
N LEU A 281 0.26 -8.93 -16.20
CA LEU A 281 1.61 -8.38 -16.25
C LEU A 281 1.79 -7.52 -17.51
N HIS A 282 2.33 -6.32 -17.36
CA HIS A 282 2.63 -5.41 -18.46
C HIS A 282 4.10 -5.04 -18.47
N PHE A 283 4.76 -5.20 -19.62
CA PHE A 283 6.19 -4.92 -19.81
C PHE A 283 6.39 -3.91 -20.94
N GLU A 284 6.92 -2.74 -20.60
CA GLU A 284 7.28 -1.70 -21.56
C GLU A 284 8.67 -1.15 -21.26
N SER A 285 9.58 -1.24 -22.23
CA SER A 285 10.94 -0.70 -22.10
C SER A 285 11.71 -1.25 -20.88
N THR A 286 11.52 -2.53 -20.59
CA THR A 286 12.09 -3.25 -19.44
C THR A 286 13.38 -3.98 -19.83
N ASN A 287 14.34 -4.12 -18.90
CA ASN A 287 15.55 -4.90 -19.16
C ASN A 287 16.00 -5.80 -17.99
N TYR A 288 16.36 -7.05 -18.30
CA TYR A 288 17.00 -7.97 -17.34
C TYR A 288 16.19 -8.24 -16.06
N ASN A 289 14.86 -8.16 -16.13
CA ASN A 289 14.00 -8.47 -14.99
C ASN A 289 13.77 -9.98 -14.86
N ILE A 290 13.52 -10.44 -13.64
CA ILE A 290 13.25 -11.84 -13.33
C ILE A 290 11.85 -11.97 -12.75
N ILE A 291 11.01 -12.74 -13.41
CA ILE A 291 9.62 -13.00 -13.02
C ILE A 291 9.49 -14.49 -12.78
N ARG A 292 9.44 -14.91 -11.51
CA ARG A 292 9.42 -16.34 -11.17
C ARG A 292 8.54 -16.72 -10.00
N ARG A 293 8.06 -17.96 -9.99
CA ARG A 293 7.23 -18.51 -8.91
C ARG A 293 5.98 -17.68 -8.61
N ASN A 294 5.47 -16.92 -9.58
CA ASN A 294 4.23 -16.14 -9.42
C ASN A 294 3.02 -16.96 -9.87
N LEU A 295 1.86 -16.65 -9.30
CA LEU A 295 0.56 -17.11 -9.79
C LEU A 295 -0.07 -16.01 -10.63
N VAL A 296 -0.27 -16.28 -11.93
CA VAL A 296 -0.96 -15.38 -12.85
C VAL A 296 -2.26 -16.07 -13.27
N MET A 297 -3.38 -15.67 -12.67
CA MET A 297 -4.61 -16.45 -12.74
C MET A 297 -5.85 -15.61 -13.08
N ASN A 298 -6.70 -16.14 -13.96
CA ASN A 298 -8.02 -15.56 -14.30
C ASN A 298 -7.96 -14.10 -14.78
N ASN A 299 -6.84 -13.63 -15.33
CA ASN A 299 -6.75 -12.31 -15.94
C ASN A 299 -7.34 -12.36 -17.36
N ASP A 300 -7.89 -11.24 -17.85
CA ASP A 300 -8.40 -11.20 -19.24
C ASP A 300 -7.25 -11.36 -20.24
N LEU A 301 -6.10 -10.77 -19.92
CA LEU A 301 -4.83 -10.97 -20.60
C LEU A 301 -3.73 -11.23 -19.56
N ALA A 302 -3.02 -12.35 -19.64
CA ALA A 302 -1.96 -12.63 -18.68
C ALA A 302 -0.74 -11.72 -18.85
N ILE A 303 -0.28 -11.51 -20.09
CA ILE A 303 0.94 -10.75 -20.40
C ILE A 303 0.71 -9.77 -21.57
N ALA A 304 1.01 -8.50 -21.35
CA ALA A 304 1.24 -7.52 -22.42
C ALA A 304 2.74 -7.26 -22.55
N LEU A 305 3.32 -7.55 -23.71
CA LEU A 305 4.77 -7.51 -23.95
C LEU A 305 5.11 -6.58 -25.12
N PHE A 306 5.80 -5.48 -24.85
CA PHE A 306 6.30 -4.59 -25.90
C PHE A 306 7.63 -5.12 -26.47
N ALA A 307 7.91 -4.78 -27.73
CA ALA A 307 9.18 -5.10 -28.37
C ALA A 307 10.40 -4.46 -27.68
N SER A 308 10.17 -3.42 -26.86
CA SER A 308 11.19 -2.77 -26.05
C SER A 308 11.51 -3.51 -24.74
N ALA A 309 10.79 -4.58 -24.40
CA ALA A 309 11.10 -5.46 -23.27
C ALA A 309 12.19 -6.46 -23.67
N ASN A 310 13.37 -6.30 -23.08
CA ASN A 310 14.58 -7.01 -23.49
C ASN A 310 15.21 -7.83 -22.37
N TYR A 311 15.63 -9.05 -22.69
CA TYR A 311 16.38 -9.92 -21.78
C TYR A 311 15.68 -10.22 -20.44
N ASP A 312 14.38 -9.97 -20.35
CA ASP A 312 13.57 -10.37 -19.22
C ASP A 312 13.41 -11.90 -19.21
N LYS A 313 13.37 -12.50 -18.02
CA LYS A 313 13.25 -13.94 -17.81
C LYS A 313 11.98 -14.25 -17.02
N ILE A 314 11.05 -14.96 -17.65
CA ILE A 314 9.76 -15.34 -17.08
C ILE A 314 9.74 -16.87 -16.97
N TYR A 315 9.97 -17.43 -15.80
CA TYR A 315 10.09 -18.89 -15.61
C TYR A 315 9.55 -19.35 -14.26
N GLU A 316 9.17 -20.61 -14.14
CA GLU A 316 8.60 -21.22 -12.94
C GLU A 316 7.35 -20.50 -12.40
N ASN A 317 6.56 -19.86 -13.27
CA ASN A 317 5.27 -19.28 -12.90
C ASN A 317 4.12 -20.24 -13.20
N ASN A 318 2.98 -20.04 -12.54
CA ASN A 318 1.73 -20.73 -12.81
C ASN A 318 0.78 -19.81 -13.58
N PHE A 319 0.52 -20.10 -14.85
CA PHE A 319 -0.50 -19.43 -15.66
C PHE A 319 -1.76 -20.30 -15.75
N ILE A 320 -2.86 -19.83 -15.14
CA ILE A 320 -4.07 -20.64 -14.96
C ILE A 320 -5.32 -19.81 -15.27
N GLY A 321 -6.22 -20.30 -16.11
CA GLY A 321 -7.55 -19.74 -16.36
C GLY A 321 -7.55 -18.34 -16.98
N ASN A 322 -6.42 -17.88 -17.52
CA ASN A 322 -6.37 -16.57 -18.19
C ASN A 322 -7.07 -16.67 -19.56
N LEU A 323 -7.86 -15.66 -19.91
CA LEU A 323 -8.65 -15.67 -21.16
C LEU A 323 -7.75 -15.58 -22.40
N ALA A 324 -6.67 -14.79 -22.32
CA ALA A 324 -5.59 -14.75 -23.30
C ALA A 324 -4.23 -14.78 -22.59
N LEU A 325 -3.24 -15.44 -23.17
CA LEU A 325 -1.92 -15.59 -22.55
C LEU A 325 -1.01 -14.40 -22.81
N ILE A 326 -0.84 -14.00 -24.07
CA ILE A 326 0.08 -12.94 -24.42
C ILE A 326 -0.50 -12.03 -25.52
N ARG A 327 -0.18 -10.74 -25.42
CA ARG A 327 -0.36 -9.75 -26.48
C ARG A 327 0.96 -9.02 -26.69
N THR A 328 1.38 -8.95 -27.94
CA THR A 328 2.64 -8.34 -28.35
C THR A 328 2.41 -6.98 -28.99
N ILE A 329 3.26 -6.00 -28.65
CA ILE A 329 3.30 -4.69 -29.32
C ILE A 329 4.66 -4.56 -30.00
N GLY A 330 4.70 -4.92 -31.29
CA GLY A 330 5.93 -5.10 -32.05
C GLY A 330 6.51 -6.52 -31.90
N ASN A 331 7.75 -6.73 -32.34
CA ASN A 331 8.42 -8.03 -32.33
C ASN A 331 9.40 -8.16 -31.13
N PRO A 332 9.00 -8.75 -29.99
CA PRO A 332 9.92 -9.03 -28.89
C PRO A 332 10.86 -10.18 -29.26
N LYS A 333 12.17 -9.97 -29.12
CA LYS A 333 13.19 -10.95 -29.57
C LYS A 333 13.97 -11.62 -28.46
N THR A 334 14.09 -10.98 -27.30
CA THR A 334 15.10 -11.32 -26.29
C THR A 334 14.51 -11.71 -24.94
N THR A 335 13.21 -11.46 -24.71
CA THR A 335 12.50 -11.96 -23.53
C THR A 335 12.35 -13.48 -23.61
N GLN A 336 12.69 -14.17 -22.52
CA GLN A 336 12.72 -15.63 -22.43
C GLN A 336 11.64 -16.13 -21.49
N PHE A 337 10.90 -17.16 -21.92
CA PHE A 337 9.88 -17.85 -21.11
C PHE A 337 10.40 -19.10 -20.40
N SER A 338 11.71 -19.30 -20.39
CA SER A 338 12.38 -20.39 -19.70
C SER A 338 13.79 -20.00 -19.32
N ASN A 339 14.32 -20.58 -18.25
CA ASN A 339 15.69 -20.36 -17.81
C ASN A 339 16.28 -21.67 -17.26
N ASN A 340 17.50 -22.02 -17.66
CA ASN A 340 18.20 -23.22 -17.23
C ASN A 340 17.38 -24.52 -17.39
N GLY A 341 16.74 -24.71 -18.55
CA GLY A 341 15.96 -25.92 -18.85
C GLY A 341 14.60 -25.99 -18.15
N ARG A 342 14.14 -24.91 -17.51
CA ARG A 342 12.83 -24.87 -16.83
C ARG A 342 12.03 -23.64 -17.27
N GLY A 343 10.81 -23.88 -17.73
CA GLY A 343 9.85 -22.89 -18.17
C GLY A 343 8.76 -22.64 -17.14
N ASN A 344 7.55 -22.38 -17.60
CA ASN A 344 6.37 -22.11 -16.76
C ASN A 344 5.34 -23.23 -16.86
N TYR A 345 4.48 -23.33 -15.85
CA TYR A 345 3.29 -24.15 -15.95
C TYR A 345 2.18 -23.38 -16.66
N TRP A 346 1.65 -23.96 -17.73
CA TRP A 346 0.53 -23.45 -18.51
C TRP A 346 -0.60 -24.47 -18.43
N ASP A 347 -1.76 -24.07 -17.93
CA ASP A 347 -2.92 -24.97 -17.82
C ASP A 347 -3.45 -25.50 -19.16
N GLY A 348 -3.16 -24.79 -20.26
CA GLY A 348 -3.44 -25.22 -21.63
C GLY A 348 -2.36 -26.08 -22.30
N TYR A 349 -1.28 -26.45 -21.59
CA TYR A 349 -0.24 -27.32 -22.15
C TYR A 349 -0.72 -28.77 -22.22
N LEU A 350 -0.77 -29.33 -23.43
CA LEU A 350 -1.21 -30.71 -23.71
C LEU A 350 -0.06 -31.58 -24.29
N GLY A 351 1.19 -31.19 -24.05
CA GLY A 351 2.33 -31.98 -24.47
C GLY A 351 2.55 -33.21 -23.59
N TYR A 352 3.69 -33.85 -23.78
CA TYR A 352 4.08 -35.07 -23.09
C TYR A 352 5.51 -34.92 -22.56
N ASP A 353 5.85 -35.80 -21.62
CA ASP A 353 7.13 -35.86 -20.90
C ASP A 353 7.54 -37.35 -20.88
N LEU A 354 8.39 -37.75 -21.83
CA LEU A 354 8.78 -39.14 -22.08
C LEU A 354 9.89 -39.61 -21.13
N ASP A 355 10.76 -38.71 -20.69
CA ASP A 355 11.85 -39.02 -19.76
C ASP A 355 11.46 -38.80 -18.28
N ASN A 356 10.27 -38.26 -18.04
CA ASN A 356 9.63 -38.07 -16.74
C ASN A 356 10.43 -37.16 -15.81
N ASP A 357 11.05 -36.11 -16.37
CA ASP A 357 11.81 -35.09 -15.63
C ASP A 357 10.93 -33.92 -15.12
N GLY A 358 9.64 -33.92 -15.50
CA GLY A 358 8.65 -32.91 -15.13
C GLY A 358 8.59 -31.70 -16.06
N VAL A 359 9.37 -31.71 -17.15
CA VAL A 359 9.39 -30.73 -18.24
C VAL A 359 8.82 -31.39 -19.50
N GLY A 360 8.03 -30.65 -20.26
CA GLY A 360 7.46 -31.15 -21.50
C GLY A 360 8.46 -31.19 -22.65
N ASP A 361 8.48 -32.29 -23.39
CA ASP A 361 9.36 -32.53 -24.56
C ASP A 361 9.02 -31.65 -25.77
N VAL A 362 7.83 -31.04 -25.77
CA VAL A 362 7.33 -30.21 -26.85
C VAL A 362 7.20 -28.77 -26.38
N LYS A 363 7.79 -27.83 -27.12
CA LYS A 363 7.69 -26.38 -26.85
C LYS A 363 6.23 -25.93 -26.83
N PHE A 364 5.88 -25.02 -25.93
CA PHE A 364 4.54 -24.45 -25.86
C PHE A 364 4.47 -23.12 -26.59
N LYS A 365 3.56 -22.97 -27.56
CA LYS A 365 3.34 -21.70 -28.28
C LYS A 365 2.39 -20.80 -27.48
N LEU A 366 2.84 -19.61 -27.11
CA LEU A 366 2.05 -18.65 -26.31
C LEU A 366 1.06 -17.84 -27.16
N THR A 367 1.40 -17.58 -28.43
CA THR A 367 0.57 -16.77 -29.32
C THR A 367 -0.55 -17.59 -29.95
N ASN A 368 -1.71 -16.96 -30.13
CA ASN A 368 -2.86 -17.55 -30.78
C ASN A 368 -3.50 -16.56 -31.79
N VAL A 369 -4.33 -17.08 -32.68
CA VAL A 369 -5.03 -16.29 -33.72
C VAL A 369 -5.88 -15.18 -33.14
N PHE A 370 -6.48 -15.43 -31.98
CA PHE A 370 -7.40 -14.52 -31.34
C PHE A 370 -6.73 -13.24 -30.85
N GLU A 371 -5.43 -13.25 -30.59
CA GLU A 371 -4.65 -12.04 -30.32
C GLU A 371 -4.82 -10.99 -31.44
N SER A 372 -4.70 -11.44 -32.70
CA SER A 372 -4.82 -10.56 -33.87
C SER A 372 -6.23 -10.00 -34.09
N ILE A 373 -7.24 -10.75 -33.65
CA ILE A 373 -8.66 -10.43 -33.84
C ILE A 373 -9.18 -9.56 -32.69
N GLN A 374 -8.82 -9.86 -31.44
CA GLN A 374 -9.23 -9.11 -30.25
C GLN A 374 -8.75 -7.66 -30.29
N GLY A 375 -7.52 -7.42 -30.80
CA GLY A 375 -7.00 -6.07 -30.96
C GLY A 375 -7.85 -5.20 -31.91
N LYS A 376 -8.53 -5.81 -32.89
CA LYS A 376 -9.41 -5.11 -33.84
C LYS A 376 -10.87 -5.06 -33.40
N TYR A 377 -11.36 -6.09 -32.70
CA TYR A 377 -12.76 -6.22 -32.33
C TYR A 377 -12.92 -6.73 -30.90
N PRO A 378 -12.86 -5.83 -29.89
CA PRO A 378 -12.96 -6.20 -28.48
C PRO A 378 -14.24 -6.99 -28.13
N ALA A 379 -15.36 -6.70 -28.81
CA ALA A 379 -16.63 -7.39 -28.63
C ALA A 379 -16.57 -8.91 -28.94
N LEU A 380 -15.56 -9.36 -29.71
CA LEU A 380 -15.37 -10.79 -29.96
C LEU A 380 -14.88 -11.57 -28.74
N GLN A 381 -14.48 -10.90 -27.65
CA GLN A 381 -14.14 -11.57 -26.39
C GLN A 381 -15.28 -12.46 -25.85
N LEU A 382 -16.54 -12.04 -26.03
CA LEU A 382 -17.71 -12.81 -25.58
C LEU A 382 -17.81 -14.20 -26.24
N TYR A 383 -17.19 -14.39 -27.40
CA TYR A 383 -17.30 -15.61 -28.20
C TYR A 383 -16.06 -16.50 -28.10
N LEU A 384 -15.03 -16.12 -27.34
CA LEU A 384 -13.76 -16.87 -27.27
C LEU A 384 -13.90 -18.27 -26.70
N SER A 385 -14.88 -18.49 -25.81
CA SER A 385 -15.19 -19.81 -25.26
C SER A 385 -16.23 -20.59 -26.09
N SER A 386 -16.66 -20.04 -27.24
CA SER A 386 -17.64 -20.72 -28.09
C SER A 386 -17.01 -21.90 -28.87
N PRO A 387 -17.81 -22.92 -29.23
CA PRO A 387 -17.35 -23.99 -30.11
C PRO A 387 -16.76 -23.49 -31.44
N SER A 388 -17.30 -22.39 -31.97
CA SER A 388 -16.83 -21.77 -33.21
C SER A 388 -15.42 -21.18 -33.07
N ALA A 389 -15.13 -20.51 -31.95
CA ALA A 389 -13.78 -20.04 -31.66
C ALA A 389 -12.80 -21.22 -31.54
N LYS A 390 -13.20 -22.32 -30.86
CA LYS A 390 -12.35 -23.52 -30.78
C LYS A 390 -12.07 -24.13 -32.15
N ALA A 391 -13.08 -24.17 -33.04
CA ALA A 391 -12.91 -24.66 -34.41
C ALA A 391 -11.94 -23.81 -35.23
N ILE A 392 -12.02 -22.47 -35.11
CA ILE A 392 -11.07 -21.55 -35.77
C ILE A 392 -9.64 -21.74 -35.22
N GLU A 393 -9.49 -21.95 -33.91
CA GLU A 393 -8.19 -22.27 -33.29
C GLU A 393 -7.57 -23.54 -33.89
N ILE A 394 -8.36 -24.60 -34.02
CA ILE A 394 -7.92 -25.89 -34.59
C ILE A 394 -7.57 -25.72 -36.08
N ALA A 395 -8.41 -25.00 -36.83
CA ALA A 395 -8.19 -24.76 -38.25
C ALA A 395 -6.89 -23.98 -38.51
N GLU A 396 -6.56 -22.97 -37.68
CA GLU A 396 -5.29 -22.26 -37.82
C GLU A 396 -4.08 -23.08 -37.40
N LYS A 397 -4.20 -23.93 -36.36
CA LYS A 397 -3.13 -24.88 -36.02
C LYS A 397 -2.82 -25.82 -37.18
N ALA A 398 -3.84 -26.23 -37.94
CA ALA A 398 -3.68 -27.08 -39.12
C ALA A 398 -3.18 -26.31 -40.36
N MET A 399 -3.63 -25.05 -40.53
CA MET A 399 -3.28 -24.17 -41.65
C MET A 399 -2.98 -22.75 -41.15
N PRO A 400 -1.72 -22.42 -40.83
CA PRO A 400 -1.35 -21.12 -40.28
C PRO A 400 -1.44 -20.00 -41.33
N ILE A 401 -2.55 -19.26 -41.34
CA ILE A 401 -2.80 -18.17 -42.32
C ILE A 401 -2.45 -16.79 -41.72
N VAL A 402 -2.46 -16.65 -40.39
CA VAL A 402 -2.19 -15.38 -39.69
C VAL A 402 -0.69 -15.26 -39.39
N LYS A 403 -0.06 -14.19 -39.87
CA LYS A 403 1.31 -13.82 -39.50
C LYS A 403 1.33 -13.30 -38.05
N SER A 404 1.52 -14.17 -37.08
CA SER A 404 1.84 -13.82 -35.69
C SER A 404 3.34 -13.95 -35.44
N PHE A 405 3.87 -13.22 -34.46
CA PHE A 405 5.17 -13.57 -33.89
C PHE A 405 5.03 -14.89 -33.14
N ASN A 406 5.94 -15.82 -33.39
CA ASN A 406 5.91 -17.12 -32.73
C ASN A 406 6.74 -17.04 -31.46
N ILE A 407 6.06 -16.89 -30.32
CA ILE A 407 6.68 -16.86 -29.00
C ILE A 407 6.43 -18.22 -28.35
N TYR A 408 7.49 -18.80 -27.81
CA TYR A 408 7.46 -20.12 -27.19
C TYR A 408 8.01 -20.09 -25.77
N ASP A 409 7.44 -20.96 -24.94
CA ASP A 409 8.12 -21.51 -23.79
C ASP A 409 8.82 -22.78 -24.26
N GLU A 410 10.14 -22.78 -24.16
CA GLU A 410 11.00 -23.85 -24.66
C GLU A 410 10.99 -25.07 -23.73
N HIS A 411 10.59 -24.90 -22.46
CA HIS A 411 10.66 -25.92 -21.41
C HIS A 411 9.41 -25.89 -20.51
N PRO A 412 8.19 -26.02 -21.07
CA PRO A 412 6.95 -25.92 -20.30
C PRO A 412 6.92 -26.97 -19.19
N LEU A 413 6.43 -26.61 -18.00
CA LEU A 413 6.37 -27.52 -16.86
C LEU A 413 5.11 -28.39 -16.90
N MET A 414 5.25 -29.67 -16.61
CA MET A 414 4.14 -30.64 -16.56
C MET A 414 3.24 -30.48 -15.33
N ARG A 415 3.77 -29.85 -14.28
CA ARG A 415 3.07 -29.67 -12.99
C ARG A 415 3.19 -28.24 -12.51
N LYS A 416 2.19 -27.82 -11.73
CA LYS A 416 2.18 -26.53 -11.06
C LYS A 416 3.41 -26.39 -10.16
N VAL A 417 4.00 -25.21 -10.18
CA VAL A 417 5.03 -24.81 -9.22
C VAL A 417 4.39 -24.59 -7.87
N GLU A 418 4.96 -25.16 -6.82
CA GLU A 418 4.49 -24.92 -5.46
C GLU A 418 4.82 -23.49 -5.04
N ILE A 419 3.80 -22.78 -4.56
CA ILE A 419 3.91 -21.39 -4.13
C ILE A 419 3.23 -21.22 -2.76
N PRO A 420 3.70 -20.28 -1.92
CA PRO A 420 3.12 -20.06 -0.60
C PRO A 420 1.65 -19.63 -0.68
N ASP A 421 0.81 -20.09 0.26
CA ASP A 421 -0.55 -19.58 0.44
C ASP A 421 -0.52 -18.17 1.05
N LEU A 422 -1.08 -17.19 0.33
CA LEU A 422 -1.15 -15.79 0.76
C LEU A 422 -2.52 -15.38 1.31
N THR A 423 -3.48 -16.29 1.46
CA THR A 423 -4.84 -15.97 1.92
C THR A 423 -4.88 -15.36 3.32
N TYR A 424 -3.86 -15.60 4.14
CA TYR A 424 -3.73 -15.00 5.47
C TYR A 424 -3.65 -13.46 5.43
N LEU A 425 -3.10 -12.88 4.35
CA LEU A 425 -3.01 -11.42 4.17
C LEU A 425 -4.40 -10.79 4.02
N VAL A 426 -5.31 -11.45 3.29
CA VAL A 426 -6.69 -10.98 3.10
C VAL A 426 -7.52 -11.19 4.37
N LYS A 427 -7.41 -12.36 5.00
CA LYS A 427 -8.14 -12.69 6.24
C LYS A 427 -7.84 -11.69 7.36
N ARG A 428 -6.59 -11.25 7.49
CA ARG A 428 -6.17 -10.27 8.49
C ARG A 428 -6.94 -8.96 8.37
N GLU A 429 -7.14 -8.46 7.16
CA GLU A 429 -7.82 -7.18 6.95
C GLU A 429 -9.35 -7.30 7.04
N VAL A 430 -9.93 -8.43 6.64
CA VAL A 430 -11.34 -8.73 6.90
C VAL A 430 -11.61 -8.74 8.42
N ALA A 431 -10.75 -9.42 9.20
CA ALA A 431 -10.86 -9.45 10.66
C ALA A 431 -10.75 -8.04 11.27
N ARG A 432 -9.80 -7.20 10.79
CA ARG A 432 -9.67 -5.80 11.20
C ARG A 432 -10.92 -4.97 10.87
N GLY A 433 -11.51 -5.19 9.69
CA GLY A 433 -12.76 -4.56 9.29
C GLY A 433 -13.96 -4.97 10.16
N GLU A 434 -14.06 -6.25 10.52
CA GLU A 434 -15.09 -6.76 11.43
C GLU A 434 -14.91 -6.25 12.86
N GLU A 435 -13.68 -6.18 13.37
CA GLU A 435 -13.37 -5.62 14.68
C GLU A 435 -13.74 -4.13 14.75
N ASN A 436 -13.41 -3.36 13.71
CA ASN A 436 -13.82 -1.96 13.59
C ASN A 436 -15.34 -1.80 13.52
N ARG A 437 -16.05 -2.70 12.82
CA ARG A 437 -17.53 -2.71 12.79
C ARG A 437 -18.14 -3.06 14.15
N LYS A 438 -17.55 -4.00 14.90
CA LYS A 438 -17.97 -4.34 16.26
C LYS A 438 -17.77 -3.16 17.19
N ILE A 439 -16.62 -2.49 17.15
CA ILE A 439 -16.33 -1.27 17.93
C ILE A 439 -17.32 -0.15 17.57
N ALA A 440 -17.57 0.10 16.29
CA ALA A 440 -18.55 1.08 15.84
C ALA A 440 -19.97 0.75 16.31
N PHE A 441 -20.37 -0.52 16.25
CA PHE A 441 -21.66 -1.00 16.76
C PHE A 441 -21.78 -0.79 18.28
N PHE A 442 -20.75 -1.12 19.06
CA PHE A 442 -20.73 -0.88 20.50
C PHE A 442 -20.79 0.61 20.86
N ILE A 443 -20.12 1.48 20.08
CA ILE A 443 -20.20 2.94 20.26
C ILE A 443 -21.61 3.45 19.94
N VAL A 444 -22.23 3.00 18.85
CA VAL A 444 -23.61 3.38 18.49
C VAL A 444 -24.61 2.89 19.54
N VAL A 445 -24.46 1.68 20.07
CA VAL A 445 -25.29 1.15 21.15
C VAL A 445 -25.06 1.93 22.45
N ALA A 446 -23.81 2.29 22.79
CA ALA A 446 -23.51 3.08 23.98
C ALA A 446 -24.05 4.51 23.89
N ILE A 447 -23.95 5.16 22.73
CA ILE A 447 -24.53 6.48 22.46
C ILE A 447 -26.06 6.38 22.48
N GLY A 448 -26.63 5.34 21.88
CA GLY A 448 -28.06 5.05 21.90
C GLY A 448 -28.59 4.90 23.33
N LEU A 449 -27.92 4.11 24.17
CA LEU A 449 -28.27 3.93 25.58
C LEU A 449 -28.09 5.22 26.40
N MET A 450 -27.02 5.99 26.17
CA MET A 450 -26.81 7.28 26.84
C MET A 450 -27.83 8.35 26.43
N ALA A 451 -28.36 8.32 25.20
CA ALA A 451 -29.43 9.21 24.76
C ALA A 451 -30.83 8.74 25.22
N PHE A 452 -31.02 7.42 25.38
CA PHE A 452 -32.31 6.86 25.80
C PHE A 452 -32.60 7.05 27.28
N VAL A 453 -31.58 7.01 28.15
CA VAL A 453 -31.76 7.15 29.61
C VAL A 453 -32.34 8.51 30.02
N PRO A 454 -31.83 9.67 29.55
CA PRO A 454 -32.44 10.97 29.83
C PRO A 454 -33.85 11.11 29.27
N PHE A 455 -34.12 10.55 28.10
CA PHE A 455 -35.45 10.57 27.48
C PHE A 455 -36.46 9.72 28.27
N LEU A 456 -36.05 8.57 28.77
CA LEU A 456 -36.87 7.71 29.63
C LEU A 456 -37.14 8.39 30.99
N ILE A 457 -36.14 9.06 31.56
CA ILE A 457 -36.29 9.87 32.79
C ILE A 457 -37.29 11.02 32.57
N LEU A 458 -37.19 11.74 31.45
CA LEU A 458 -38.12 12.81 31.09
C LEU A 458 -39.54 12.28 30.86
N LEU A 459 -39.70 11.12 30.22
CA LEU A 459 -40.99 10.46 30.04
C LEU A 459 -41.62 10.07 31.38
N ILE A 460 -40.84 9.46 32.28
CA ILE A 460 -41.28 9.09 33.63
C ILE A 460 -41.67 10.35 34.43
N GLN A 461 -40.84 11.40 34.40
CA GLN A 461 -41.14 12.67 35.06
C GLN A 461 -42.40 13.33 34.49
N SER A 462 -42.61 13.30 33.17
CA SER A 462 -43.83 13.84 32.54
C SER A 462 -45.08 13.06 32.94
N LYS A 463 -44.96 11.73 33.10
CA LYS A 463 -46.07 10.86 33.54
C LYS A 463 -46.43 11.11 35.00
N ILE A 464 -45.42 11.34 35.86
CA ILE A 464 -45.60 11.72 37.27
C ILE A 464 -46.18 13.14 37.40
N LEU A 465 -45.77 14.08 36.55
CA LEU A 465 -46.34 15.43 36.51
C LEU A 465 -47.81 15.39 36.06
N ARG A 466 -48.14 14.63 35.02
CA ARG A 466 -49.53 14.47 34.57
C ARG A 466 -50.42 13.79 35.61
N SER A 467 -49.90 12.87 36.42
CA SER A 467 -50.68 12.26 37.51
C SER A 467 -50.83 13.17 38.73
N ARG A 468 -49.90 14.11 38.96
CA ARG A 468 -49.96 15.09 40.06
C ARG A 468 -50.83 16.32 39.77
N TYR A 469 -50.99 16.69 38.50
CA TYR A 469 -51.79 17.85 38.08
C TYR A 469 -53.13 17.49 37.42
N ALA A 470 -53.50 16.20 37.39
CA ALA A 470 -54.86 15.78 37.05
C ALA A 470 -55.78 15.93 38.28
N PHE A 471 -56.17 17.16 38.59
CA PHE A 471 -57.29 17.50 39.48
C PHE A 471 -58.05 18.69 38.88
N GLY A 472 -59.34 18.49 38.57
CA GLY A 472 -60.28 19.53 38.14
C GLY A 472 -60.60 19.50 36.66
#